data_AF-A0A661CPG4-F1
#
_entry.id   AF-A0A661CPG4-F1
#
_cell.length_a   1.000
_cell.length_b   1.000
_cell.length_c   1.000
_cell.angle_alpha   90.00
_cell.angle_beta   90.00
_cell.angle_gamma   90.00
#
_symmetry.space_group_name_H-M   'P 1'
#
loop_
_entity.id
_entity.type
_entity.pdbx_description
1 polymer ?
#
loop_
_entity_poly.entity_id
_entity_poly.type
_entity_poly.pdbx_seq_one_letter_code
_entity_poly.pdbx_strand_id
1 'polypeptide(L)'
;MDNTLLIQNYSRLKTERTTLDSTLEAIRRFFVPHRGEFFRDVTTESEVDWRDARRVFDNTGISSADRLAANVQSALTSPSLKWFKWRFRDNNLNLNHNAKTWLEACE
;
A
#
# COMPACT_ATOMS: atom_id res chain seq x y z
N MET A 1 -7.45 22.37 -21.17
CA MET A 1 -6.44 21.35 -20.79
C MET A 1 -6.28 20.43 -21.99
N ASP A 2 -5.05 20.27 -22.48
CA ASP A 2 -4.79 19.42 -23.63
C ASP A 2 -4.74 17.96 -23.18
N ASN A 3 -5.88 17.27 -23.34
CA ASN A 3 -6.04 15.87 -22.95
C ASN A 3 -5.01 14.95 -23.64
N THR A 4 -4.50 15.35 -24.80
CA THR A 4 -3.49 14.61 -25.56
C THR A 4 -2.18 14.49 -24.79
N LEU A 5 -1.73 15.57 -24.18
CA LEU A 5 -0.49 15.61 -23.40
C LEU A 5 -0.60 14.78 -22.11
N LEU A 6 -1.79 14.76 -21.49
CA LEU A 6 -2.05 13.89 -20.33
C LEU A 6 -1.97 12.41 -20.70
N ILE A 7 -2.57 12.01 -21.82
CA ILE A 7 -2.53 10.62 -22.31
C ILE A 7 -1.08 10.22 -22.62
N GLN A 8 -0.32 11.08 -23.30
CA GLN A 8 1.09 10.80 -23.60
C GLN A 8 1.94 10.63 -22.33
N ASN A 9 1.75 11.51 -21.34
CA ASN A 9 2.46 11.41 -20.06
C ASN A 9 2.08 10.14 -19.29
N TYR A 10 0.79 9.79 -19.25
CA TYR A 10 0.34 8.56 -18.63
C TYR A 10 0.97 7.33 -19.29
N SER A 11 0.92 7.25 -20.62
CA SER A 11 1.50 6.12 -21.36
C SER A 11 3.00 5.99 -21.10
N ARG A 12 3.74 7.11 -21.09
CA ARG A 12 5.18 7.11 -20.76
C ARG A 12 5.44 6.57 -19.36
N LEU A 13 4.75 7.10 -18.33
CA LEU A 13 4.92 6.65 -16.95
C LEU A 13 4.49 5.19 -16.75
N LYS A 14 3.45 4.73 -17.46
CA LYS A 14 3.02 3.34 -17.43
C LYS A 14 4.12 2.41 -17.97
N THR A 15 4.75 2.76 -19.09
CA THR A 15 5.88 2.01 -19.66
C THR A 15 7.06 1.97 -18.71
N GLU A 16 7.42 3.09 -18.09
CA GLU A 16 8.51 3.14 -17.10
C GLU A 16 8.21 2.21 -15.90
N ARG A 17 6.97 2.20 -15.42
CA ARG A 17 6.52 1.35 -14.30
C ARG A 17 6.54 -0.14 -14.62
N THR A 18 6.36 -0.54 -15.89
CA THR A 18 6.36 -1.96 -16.33
C THR A 18 7.65 -2.70 -15.97
N THR A 19 8.76 -1.98 -15.76
CA THR A 19 10.03 -2.55 -15.28
C THR A 19 9.88 -3.33 -13.97
N LEU A 20 8.94 -2.95 -13.10
CA LEU A 20 8.68 -3.59 -11.82
C LEU A 20 7.71 -4.77 -11.91
N ASP A 21 7.02 -4.95 -13.04
CA ASP A 21 5.93 -5.93 -13.18
C ASP A 21 6.43 -7.35 -12.95
N SER A 22 7.61 -7.68 -13.45
CA SER A 22 8.23 -9.00 -13.28
C SER A 22 8.52 -9.31 -11.81
N THR A 23 9.05 -8.35 -11.06
CA THR A 23 9.33 -8.49 -9.62
C THR A 23 8.03 -8.60 -8.82
N LEU A 24 7.05 -7.75 -9.12
CA LEU A 24 5.77 -7.76 -8.41
C LEU A 24 4.96 -9.02 -8.72
N GLU A 25 5.04 -9.56 -9.93
CA GLU A 25 4.44 -10.84 -10.29
C GLU A 25 5.12 -12.01 -9.54
N ALA A 26 6.44 -11.97 -9.38
CA ALA A 26 7.15 -12.95 -8.57
C ALA A 26 6.73 -12.88 -7.09
N ILE A 27 6.63 -11.67 -6.51
CA ILE A 27 6.12 -11.46 -5.15
C ILE A 27 4.70 -12.01 -5.03
N ARG A 28 3.84 -11.70 -6.01
CA ARG A 28 2.47 -12.17 -6.04
C ARG A 28 2.39 -13.70 -6.02
N ARG A 29 3.17 -14.39 -6.85
CA ARG A 29 3.17 -15.86 -6.93
C ARG A 29 3.67 -16.54 -5.64
N PHE A 30 4.70 -16.00 -5.00
CA PHE A 30 5.37 -16.69 -3.90
C PHE A 30 5.01 -16.21 -2.48
N PHE A 31 4.52 -14.97 -2.35
CA PHE A 31 4.21 -14.37 -1.04
C PHE A 31 2.72 -14.08 -0.86
N VAL A 32 1.97 -13.81 -1.94
CA VAL A 32 0.53 -13.48 -1.85
C VAL A 32 -0.30 -14.12 -2.97
N PRO A 33 -0.25 -15.46 -3.15
CA PRO A 33 -0.82 -16.16 -4.31
C PRO A 33 -2.34 -15.99 -4.45
N HIS A 34 -3.05 -15.68 -3.37
CA HIS A 34 -4.51 -15.56 -3.33
C HIS A 34 -5.04 -14.13 -3.51
N ARG A 35 -4.17 -13.12 -3.70
CA ARG A 35 -4.61 -11.71 -3.81
C ARG A 35 -5.10 -11.28 -5.20
N GLY A 36 -5.18 -12.21 -6.15
CA GLY A 36 -5.65 -11.96 -7.52
C GLY A 36 -4.52 -11.76 -8.53
N GLU A 37 -4.91 -11.66 -9.81
CA GLU A 37 -4.03 -11.36 -10.95
C GLU A 37 -3.96 -9.84 -11.15
N PHE A 38 -2.77 -9.23 -11.02
CA PHE A 38 -2.61 -7.77 -11.12
C PHE A 38 -2.08 -7.28 -12.48
N PHE A 39 -1.38 -8.14 -13.21
CA PHE A 39 -0.67 -7.77 -14.45
C PHE A 39 -1.17 -8.52 -15.69
N ARG A 40 -2.24 -9.30 -15.52
CA ARG A 40 -2.95 -9.95 -16.62
C ARG A 40 -4.34 -9.35 -16.70
N ASP A 41 -4.73 -8.96 -17.91
CA ASP A 41 -6.11 -8.57 -18.20
C ASP A 41 -6.96 -9.84 -18.29
N VAL A 42 -7.39 -10.32 -17.13
CA VAL A 42 -8.34 -11.44 -17.02
C VAL A 42 -9.73 -10.86 -17.31
N THR A 43 -10.18 -11.01 -18.55
CA THR A 43 -11.48 -10.46 -18.98
C THR A 43 -12.60 -11.49 -18.88
N THR A 44 -12.25 -12.76 -18.72
CA THR A 44 -13.20 -13.87 -18.55
C THR A 44 -12.82 -14.80 -17.40
N GLU A 45 -13.82 -15.38 -16.73
CA GLU A 45 -13.63 -16.27 -15.57
C GLU A 45 -12.78 -17.52 -15.89
N SER A 46 -12.84 -17.99 -17.14
CA SER A 46 -12.05 -19.11 -17.65
C SER A 46 -10.55 -18.82 -17.77
N GLU A 47 -10.13 -17.56 -17.72
CA GLU A 47 -8.72 -17.16 -17.74
C GLU A 47 -8.09 -17.14 -16.32
N VAL A 48 -8.89 -17.34 -15.27
CA VAL A 48 -8.43 -17.39 -13.89
C VAL A 48 -7.69 -18.71 -13.63
N ASP A 49 -6.37 -18.63 -13.40
CA ASP A 49 -5.58 -19.78 -13.01
C ASP A 49 -5.72 -20.07 -11.50
N TRP A 50 -6.75 -20.84 -11.15
CA TRP A 50 -6.99 -21.35 -9.79
C TRP A 50 -5.85 -22.24 -9.25
N ARG A 51 -4.90 -22.65 -10.09
CA ARG A 51 -3.82 -23.58 -9.75
C ARG A 51 -2.49 -22.89 -9.48
N ASP A 52 -2.40 -21.57 -9.66
CA ASP A 52 -1.13 -20.84 -9.53
C ASP A 52 -0.52 -20.96 -8.12
N ALA A 53 -1.37 -21.04 -7.08
CA ALA A 53 -0.94 -21.28 -5.70
C ALA A 53 -0.19 -22.61 -5.47
N ARG A 54 -0.29 -23.59 -6.39
CA ARG A 54 0.46 -24.87 -6.30
C ARG A 54 1.97 -24.70 -6.50
N ARG A 55 2.40 -23.56 -7.03
CA ARG A 55 3.82 -23.24 -7.21
C ARG A 55 4.52 -22.94 -5.88
N VAL A 56 3.75 -22.66 -4.83
CA VAL A 56 4.24 -22.46 -3.48
C VAL A 56 4.55 -23.82 -2.87
N PHE A 57 5.84 -24.10 -2.65
CA PHE A 57 6.29 -25.35 -2.04
C PHE A 57 6.01 -25.37 -0.52
N ASP A 58 6.22 -24.25 0.16
CA ASP A 58 6.01 -24.09 1.60
C ASP A 58 5.42 -22.72 1.97
N ASN A 59 4.87 -22.60 3.18
CA ASN A 59 4.18 -21.39 3.65
C ASN A 59 5.13 -20.32 4.24
N THR A 60 6.45 -20.48 4.14
CA THR A 60 7.42 -19.61 4.81
C THR A 60 7.34 -18.18 4.29
N GLY A 61 7.28 -17.99 2.97
CA GLY A 61 7.19 -16.66 2.35
C GLY A 61 5.90 -15.93 2.76
N ILE A 62 4.76 -16.60 2.61
CA ILE A 62 3.44 -16.05 2.94
C ILE A 62 3.36 -15.66 4.42
N SER A 63 3.72 -16.56 5.33
CA SER A 63 3.67 -16.29 6.78
C SER A 63 4.64 -15.17 7.20
N SER A 64 5.81 -15.07 6.55
CA SER A 64 6.76 -13.99 6.81
C SER A 64 6.23 -12.63 6.34
N ALA A 65 5.58 -12.57 5.17
CA ALA A 65 4.96 -11.35 4.67
C ALA A 65 3.82 -10.87 5.59
N ASP A 66 2.96 -11.77 6.06
CA ASP A 66 1.88 -11.42 6.99
C ASP A 66 2.43 -10.91 8.34
N ARG A 67 3.44 -11.60 8.89
CA ARG A 67 4.10 -11.16 10.14
C ARG A 67 4.74 -9.79 10.00
N LEU A 68 5.41 -9.54 8.86
CA LEU A 68 6.03 -8.25 8.58
C LEU A 68 4.96 -7.16 8.45
N ALA A 69 3.89 -7.41 7.71
CA ALA A 69 2.78 -6.46 7.55
C ALA A 69 2.14 -6.12 8.90
N ALA A 70 1.87 -7.12 9.74
CA ALA A 70 1.33 -6.92 11.08
C ALA A 70 2.29 -6.11 11.97
N ASN A 71 3.60 -6.37 11.88
CA ASN A 71 4.61 -5.62 12.62
C ASN A 71 4.68 -4.16 12.17
N VAL A 72 4.70 -3.91 10.86
CA VAL A 72 4.69 -2.55 10.28
C VAL A 72 3.43 -1.79 10.69
N GLN A 73 2.26 -2.43 10.61
CA GLN A 73 1.00 -1.82 11.04
C GLN A 73 1.02 -1.47 12.53
N SER A 74 1.50 -2.37 13.37
CA SER A 74 1.63 -2.13 14.81
C SER A 74 2.62 -1.00 15.12
N ALA A 75 3.71 -0.91 14.38
CA ALA A 75 4.73 0.13 14.55
C ALA A 75 4.29 1.51 14.06
N LEU A 76 3.61 1.58 12.91
CA LEU A 76 3.22 2.86 12.28
C LEU A 76 1.89 3.41 12.77
N THR A 77 0.92 2.52 13.02
CA THR A 77 -0.47 2.90 13.31
C THR A 77 -0.99 2.04 14.45
N SER A 78 -0.24 2.03 15.56
CA SER A 78 -0.66 1.30 16.75
C SER A 78 -2.05 1.76 17.18
N PRO A 79 -3.04 0.87 17.35
CA PRO A 79 -4.34 1.23 17.93
C PRO A 79 -4.23 1.69 19.39
N SER A 80 -3.16 1.27 20.08
CA SER A 80 -2.97 1.47 21.51
C SER A 80 -2.21 2.75 21.85
N LEU A 81 -1.47 3.32 20.89
CA LEU A 81 -0.62 4.50 21.09
C LEU A 81 -0.92 5.54 20.02
N LYS A 82 -1.01 6.82 20.43
CA LYS A 82 -1.12 7.93 19.48
C LYS A 82 0.12 7.94 18.58
N TRP A 83 -0.09 7.71 17.28
CA TRP A 83 0.97 7.58 16.28
C TRP A 83 1.18 8.85 15.45
N PHE A 84 0.32 9.85 15.62
CA PHE A 84 0.53 11.21 15.13
C PHE A 84 0.19 12.21 16.24
N LYS A 85 0.58 13.47 16.04
CA LYS A 85 0.15 14.60 16.87
C LYS A 85 0.02 15.84 16.02
N TRP A 86 -1.06 16.60 16.20
CA TRP A 86 -1.20 17.90 15.57
C TRP A 86 -0.45 18.98 16.35
N ARG A 87 0.07 19.97 15.63
CA ARG A 87 0.74 21.16 16.19
C ARG A 87 0.37 22.38 15.36
N PHE A 88 0.15 23.53 16.00
CA PHE A 88 -0.03 24.78 15.28
C PHE A 88 1.27 25.21 14.61
N ARG A 89 1.20 25.77 13.41
CA ARG A 89 2.37 26.35 12.74
C ARG A 89 2.94 27.55 13.50
N ASP A 90 2.07 28.34 14.13
CA ASP A 90 2.46 29.47 14.98
C ASP A 90 2.85 28.97 16.38
N ASN A 91 4.04 29.35 16.84
CA ASN A 91 4.58 28.98 18.14
C ASN A 91 3.84 29.65 19.31
N ASN A 92 3.26 30.83 19.12
CA ASN A 92 2.51 31.51 20.19
C ASN A 92 1.23 30.76 20.56
N LEU A 93 0.56 30.18 19.56
CA LEU A 93 -0.63 29.36 19.76
C LEU A 93 -0.31 28.03 20.47
N ASN A 94 0.89 27.48 20.26
CA ASN A 94 1.33 26.28 20.97
C ASN A 94 1.61 26.52 22.46
N LEU A 95 1.83 27.78 22.87
CA LEU A 95 2.00 28.17 24.28
C LEU A 95 0.66 28.41 24.99
N ASN A 96 -0.42 28.63 24.25
CA ASN A 96 -1.75 28.83 24.81
C ASN A 96 -2.37 27.48 25.19
N HIS A 97 -2.60 27.29 26.50
CA HIS A 97 -3.19 26.07 27.04
C HIS A 97 -4.53 25.71 26.40
N ASN A 98 -5.44 26.68 26.23
CA ASN A 98 -6.77 26.43 25.67
C ASN A 98 -6.71 25.96 24.22
N ALA A 99 -5.81 26.56 23.42
CA ALA A 99 -5.64 26.18 22.02
C ALA A 99 -5.07 24.75 21.91
N LYS A 100 -4.12 24.38 22.78
CA LYS A 100 -3.56 23.03 22.83
C LYS A 100 -4.59 21.99 23.26
N THR A 101 -5.39 22.29 24.29
CA THR A 101 -6.46 21.40 24.77
C THR A 101 -7.53 21.19 23.69
N TRP A 102 -7.91 22.24 22.95
CA TRP A 102 -8.81 22.10 21.82
C TRP A 102 -8.23 21.20 20.72
N LEU A 103 -6.96 21.37 20.39
CA LEU A 103 -6.28 20.56 19.37
C LEU A 103 -6.19 19.08 19.77
N GLU A 104 -5.92 18.80 21.04
CA GLU A 104 -5.87 17.44 21.60
C GLU A 104 -7.25 16.78 21.69
N ALA A 105 -8.34 17.56 21.69
CA ALA A 105 -9.72 17.07 21.65
C ALA A 105 -10.22 16.76 20.23
N CYS A 106 -9.63 17.39 19.22
CA CYS A 106 -9.93 17.10 17.81
C CYS A 106 -9.07 15.95 17.23
N GLU A 107 -8.04 15.54 17.96
CA GLU A 107 -7.18 14.38 17.66
C GLU A 107 -7.84 13.07 18.08
#